data_AF-A0A7S0Z565-F1
#
_entry.id   AF-A0A7S0Z565-F1
#
_cell.length_a   1.000
_cell.length_b   1.000
_cell.length_c   1.000
_cell.angle_alpha   90.00
_cell.angle_beta   90.00
_cell.angle_gamma   90.00
#
_symmetry.space_group_name_H-M   'P 1'
#
loop_
_entity.id
_entity.type
_entity.pdbx_description
1 polymer ?
#
loop_
_entity_poly.entity_id
_entity_poly.type
_entity_poly.pdbx_seq_one_letter_code
_entity_poly.pdbx_strand_id
1 'polypeptide(L)'
;EEVKKDRQLCELGLRRLTMDRAMLWQYVAEDAVTCENRRAVTLPEIETLPNGQQVFRSVIRIPSPHIRGSMLVFTKINPADPSTSMLVHVRPGWEEMRAYFSGVDSGRSKRAEVF
;
A
#
# COMPACT_ATOMS: atom_id res chain seq x y z
N GLU A 1 -6.11 27.33 -21.66
CA GLU A 1 -6.75 26.70 -20.48
C GLU A 1 -6.29 25.26 -20.33
N GLU A 2 -6.55 24.40 -21.31
CA GLU A 2 -6.20 22.96 -21.29
C GLU A 2 -4.71 22.67 -21.04
N VAL A 3 -3.80 23.32 -21.77
CA VAL A 3 -2.34 23.18 -21.57
C VAL A 3 -1.89 23.55 -20.13
N LYS A 4 -2.54 24.53 -19.51
CA LYS A 4 -2.23 24.92 -18.12
C LYS A 4 -2.70 23.84 -17.14
N LYS A 5 -3.86 23.24 -17.39
CA LYS A 5 -4.41 22.13 -16.60
C LYS A 5 -3.54 20.88 -16.71
N ASP A 6 -3.11 20.53 -17.91
CA ASP A 6 -2.23 19.37 -18.14
C ASP A 6 -0.88 19.54 -17.44
N ARG A 7 -0.31 20.74 -17.51
CA ARG A 7 0.91 21.07 -16.77
C ARG A 7 0.72 20.90 -15.27
N GLN A 8 -0.38 21.39 -14.71
CA GLN A 8 -0.69 21.23 -13.29
C GLN A 8 -0.83 19.76 -12.88
N LEU A 9 -1.51 18.94 -13.70
CA LEU A 9 -1.62 17.50 -13.46
C LEU A 9 -0.26 16.80 -13.49
N CYS A 10 0.60 17.17 -14.43
CA CYS A 10 1.97 16.67 -14.51
C CYS A 10 2.79 17.05 -13.26
N GLU A 11 2.71 18.31 -12.84
CA GLU A 11 3.41 18.80 -11.63
C GLU A 11 2.94 18.07 -10.37
N LEU A 12 1.63 17.81 -10.22
CA LEU A 12 1.08 17.01 -9.13
C LEU A 12 1.56 15.56 -9.17
N GLY A 13 1.59 14.94 -10.36
CA GLY A 13 2.11 13.59 -10.56
C GLY A 13 3.58 13.47 -10.18
N LEU A 14 4.41 14.43 -10.58
CA LEU A 14 5.83 14.46 -10.21
C LEU A 14 6.04 14.62 -8.71
N ARG A 15 5.26 15.47 -8.04
CA ARG A 15 5.30 15.63 -6.58
C ARG A 15 4.94 14.33 -5.87
N ARG A 16 3.88 13.66 -6.32
CA ARG A 16 3.47 12.34 -5.80
C ARG A 16 4.59 11.32 -5.94
N LEU A 17 5.16 11.19 -7.13
CA LEU A 17 6.26 10.25 -7.38
C LEU A 17 7.50 10.55 -6.54
N THR A 18 7.83 11.83 -6.35
CA THR A 18 8.97 12.26 -5.53
C THR A 18 8.77 11.87 -4.07
N MET A 19 7.57 12.09 -3.54
CA MET A 19 7.22 11.73 -2.17
C MET A 19 7.20 10.19 -1.98
N ASP A 20 6.57 9.46 -2.89
CA ASP A 20 6.52 7.99 -2.86
C ASP A 20 7.93 7.38 -2.89
N ARG A 21 8.79 7.91 -3.76
CA ARG A 21 10.19 7.49 -3.85
C ARG A 21 10.92 7.77 -2.54
N ALA A 22 10.79 8.97 -1.96
CA ALA A 22 11.44 9.30 -0.69
C ALA A 22 11.00 8.36 0.46
N MET A 23 9.68 8.08 0.56
CA MET A 23 9.16 7.14 1.55
C MET A 23 9.69 5.71 1.32
N LEU A 24 9.75 5.25 0.08
CA LEU A 24 10.30 3.93 -0.25
C LEU A 24 11.79 3.83 0.10
N TRP A 25 12.58 4.89 -0.16
CA TRP A 25 13.98 4.94 0.26
C TRP A 25 14.13 4.85 1.78
N GLN A 26 13.28 5.56 2.53
CA GLN A 26 13.29 5.48 3.99
C GLN A 26 12.94 4.07 4.48
N TYR A 27 11.93 3.43 3.87
CA TYR A 27 11.56 2.05 4.19
C TYR A 27 12.72 1.07 3.95
N VAL A 28 13.41 1.19 2.81
CA VAL A 28 14.57 0.36 2.48
C VAL A 28 15.69 0.50 3.51
N ALA A 29 15.93 1.71 4.00
CA ALA A 29 17.03 2.01 4.91
C ALA A 29 16.72 1.72 6.39
N GLU A 30 15.48 1.97 6.83
CA GLU A 30 15.13 2.01 8.25
C GLU A 30 14.05 1.00 8.66
N ASP A 31 13.49 0.23 7.71
CA ASP A 31 12.27 -0.58 7.92
C ASP A 31 11.14 0.23 8.59
N ALA A 32 11.10 1.53 8.28
CA ALA A 32 10.19 2.52 8.83
C ALA A 32 9.92 3.63 7.81
N VAL A 33 8.77 4.28 7.94
CA VAL A 33 8.35 5.38 7.07
C VAL A 33 7.79 6.50 7.93
N THR A 34 8.19 7.74 7.64
CA THR A 34 7.59 8.92 8.25
C THR A 34 6.67 9.61 7.25
N CYS A 35 5.39 9.75 7.59
CA CYS A 35 4.40 10.47 6.80
C CYS A 35 3.61 11.40 7.74
N GLU A 36 3.45 12.68 7.36
CA GLU A 36 2.72 13.69 8.15
C GLU A 36 3.15 13.75 9.64
N ASN A 37 4.46 13.70 9.89
CA ASN A 37 5.06 13.68 11.23
C ASN A 37 4.74 12.43 12.08
N ARG A 38 4.15 11.39 11.48
CA ARG A 38 3.92 10.10 12.12
C ARG A 38 4.90 9.08 11.55
N ARG A 39 5.68 8.45 12.43
CA ARG A 39 6.58 7.36 12.08
C ARG A 39 5.84 6.04 12.22
N ALA A 40 5.73 5.30 11.13
CA ALA A 40 5.26 3.92 11.12
C ALA A 40 6.47 3.00 11.02
N VAL A 41 6.49 1.96 11.85
CA VAL A 41 7.53 0.93 11.84
C VAL A 41 6.94 -0.39 11.38
N THR A 42 7.79 -1.23 10.80
CA THR A 42 7.40 -2.56 10.37
C THR A 42 6.77 -3.37 11.51
N LEU A 43 5.60 -3.93 11.24
CA LEU A 43 4.98 -4.93 12.10
C LEU A 43 5.23 -6.32 11.48
N PRO A 44 5.85 -7.26 12.21
CA PRO A 44 6.06 -8.60 11.69
C PRO A 44 4.72 -9.33 11.60
N GLU A 45 4.31 -9.68 10.38
CA GLU A 45 3.16 -10.55 10.14
C GLU A 45 3.64 -11.96 9.86
N ILE A 46 2.93 -12.96 10.38
CA ILE A 46 3.26 -14.37 10.14
C ILE A 46 2.32 -14.91 9.06
N GLU A 47 2.90 -15.37 7.97
CA GLU A 47 2.20 -16.09 6.91
C GLU A 47 2.58 -17.56 6.98
N THR A 48 1.58 -18.45 7.07
CA THR A 48 1.79 -19.89 7.02
C THR A 48 1.63 -20.36 5.58
N LEU A 49 2.71 -20.85 4.99
CA LEU A 49 2.72 -21.44 3.64
C LEU A 49 2.01 -22.81 3.61
N PRO A 50 1.58 -23.30 2.44
CA PRO A 50 0.90 -24.61 2.32
C PRO A 50 1.71 -25.80 2.83
N ASN A 51 3.03 -25.69 2.86
CA ASN A 51 3.95 -26.69 3.43
C ASN A 51 4.08 -26.60 4.96
N GLY A 52 3.29 -25.74 5.63
CA GLY A 52 3.33 -25.51 7.08
C GLY A 52 4.45 -24.59 7.55
N GLN A 53 5.31 -24.10 6.64
CA GLN A 53 6.40 -23.19 7.00
C GLN A 53 5.84 -21.80 7.31
N GLN A 54 6.26 -21.22 8.43
CA GLN A 54 5.94 -19.84 8.79
C GLN A 54 6.97 -18.88 8.19
N VAL A 55 6.49 -17.84 7.53
CA VAL A 55 7.31 -16.77 6.94
C VAL A 55 6.93 -15.45 7.60
N PHE A 56 7.93 -14.72 8.06
CA PHE A 56 7.74 -13.37 8.58
C PHE A 56 7.71 -12.38 7.42
N ARG A 57 6.66 -11.57 7.36
CA ARG A 57 6.50 -10.49 6.40
C ARG A 57 6.71 -9.15 7.09
N SER A 58 7.63 -8.38 6.55
CA SER A 58 7.82 -6.99 6.95
C SER A 58 6.80 -6.13 6.23
N VAL A 59 5.71 -5.75 6.90
CA VAL A 59 4.65 -4.93 6.29
C VAL A 59 4.41 -3.66 7.09
N ILE A 60 4.29 -2.52 6.39
CA ILE A 60 3.80 -1.26 6.95
C ILE A 60 2.57 -0.84 6.14
N ARG A 61 1.48 -0.49 6.83
CA ARG A 61 0.29 0.08 6.21
C ARG A 61 0.02 1.45 6.80
N ILE A 62 -0.09 2.48 5.96
CA ILE A 62 -0.43 3.84 6.37
C ILE A 62 -1.53 4.42 5.47
N PRO A 63 -2.35 5.35 5.97
CA PRO A 63 -3.24 6.13 5.11
C PRO A 63 -2.45 6.84 4.01
N SER A 64 -2.94 6.81 2.78
CA SER A 64 -2.27 7.51 1.68
C SER A 64 -2.39 9.03 1.82
N PRO A 65 -1.29 9.78 1.67
CA PRO A 65 -1.33 11.24 1.62
C PRO A 65 -1.90 11.76 0.28
N HIS A 66 -2.02 10.89 -0.74
CA HIS A 66 -2.42 11.30 -2.10
C HIS A 66 -3.91 11.13 -2.37
N ILE A 67 -4.51 10.05 -1.86
CA ILE A 67 -5.91 9.69 -2.14
C ILE A 67 -6.61 9.36 -0.83
N ARG A 68 -7.64 10.15 -0.48
CA ARG A 68 -8.42 9.96 0.74
C ARG A 68 -9.09 8.57 0.75
N GLY A 69 -9.01 7.87 1.87
CA GLY A 69 -9.60 6.55 2.06
C GLY A 69 -8.81 5.41 1.40
N SER A 70 -7.71 5.70 0.72
CA SER A 70 -6.77 4.69 0.21
C SER A 70 -5.65 4.43 1.22
N MET A 71 -4.98 3.29 1.09
CA MET A 71 -3.83 2.92 1.91
C MET A 71 -2.58 2.82 1.05
N LEU A 72 -1.43 3.15 1.65
CA LEU A 72 -0.11 2.80 1.15
C LEU A 72 0.41 1.59 1.93
N VAL A 73 0.91 0.59 1.21
CA VAL A 73 1.49 -0.61 1.78
C VAL A 73 2.94 -0.72 1.36
N PHE A 74 3.83 -0.81 2.34
CA PHE A 74 5.25 -1.11 2.13
C PHE A 74 5.48 -2.57 2.47
N THR A 75 6.17 -3.29 1.59
CA THR A 75 6.44 -4.72 1.75
C THR A 75 7.70 -5.11 1.00
N LYS A 76 8.25 -6.29 1.29
CA LYS A 76 9.37 -6.90 0.59
C LYS A 76 8.93 -8.24 -0.01
N ILE A 77 9.29 -8.51 -1.26
CA ILE A 77 9.06 -9.84 -1.86
C ILE A 77 9.91 -10.88 -1.10
N ASN A 78 11.19 -10.57 -0.92
CA ASN A 78 12.12 -11.33 -0.11
C ASN A 78 12.53 -10.50 1.13
N PRO A 79 12.12 -10.89 2.34
CA PRO A 79 12.48 -10.16 3.57
C PRO A 79 13.99 -10.00 3.77
N ALA A 80 14.81 -10.91 3.25
CA ALA A 80 16.27 -10.87 3.35
C ALA A 80 16.94 -9.91 2.35
N ASP A 81 16.21 -9.45 1.34
CA ASP A 81 16.74 -8.59 0.28
C ASP A 81 15.99 -7.24 0.21
N PRO A 82 16.58 -6.16 0.75
CA PRO A 82 16.00 -4.82 0.71
C PRO A 82 15.75 -4.29 -0.70
N SER A 83 16.46 -4.77 -1.72
CA SER A 83 16.24 -4.34 -3.11
C SER A 83 14.87 -4.76 -3.66
N THR A 84 14.24 -5.75 -3.03
CA THR A 84 12.89 -6.23 -3.37
C THR A 84 11.78 -5.47 -2.65
N SER A 85 12.10 -4.33 -2.03
CA SER A 85 11.13 -3.47 -1.36
C SER A 85 10.19 -2.82 -2.36
N MET A 86 8.92 -2.77 -2.01
CA MET A 86 7.84 -2.25 -2.84
C MET A 86 6.98 -1.27 -2.04
N LEU A 87 6.47 -0.26 -2.73
CA LEU A 87 5.37 0.60 -2.28
C LEU A 87 4.16 0.33 -3.16
N VAL A 88 3.03 0.01 -2.53
CA VAL A 88 1.78 -0.37 -3.19
C VAL A 88 0.69 0.60 -2.78
N HIS A 89 -0.01 1.16 -3.77
CA HIS A 89 -1.22 1.96 -3.56
C HIS A 89 -2.44 1.05 -3.58
N VAL A 90 -3.15 0.96 -2.48
CA VAL A 90 -4.38 0.17 -2.34
C VAL A 90 -5.58 1.06 -2.58
N ARG A 91 -6.49 0.64 -3.47
CA ARG A 91 -7.72 1.40 -3.79
C ARG A 91 -8.56 1.66 -2.54
N PRO A 92 -9.20 2.83 -2.39
CA PRO A 92 -10.24 3.02 -1.37
C PRO A 92 -11.31 1.93 -1.44
N GLY A 93 -11.76 1.44 -0.28
CA GLY A 93 -12.78 0.39 -0.20
C GLY A 93 -12.29 -1.03 -0.51
N TRP A 94 -10.97 -1.23 -0.64
CA TRP A 94 -10.40 -2.56 -0.96
C TRP A 94 -10.63 -3.59 0.14
N GLU A 95 -10.59 -3.23 1.42
CA GLU A 95 -10.80 -4.19 2.51
C GLU A 95 -12.22 -4.80 2.45
N GLU A 96 -13.22 -3.97 2.17
CA GLU A 96 -14.61 -4.39 1.98
C GLU A 96 -14.76 -5.26 0.72
N MET A 97 -14.14 -4.86 -0.40
CA MET A 97 -14.14 -5.66 -1.63
C MET A 97 -13.41 -7.00 -1.46
N ARG A 98 -12.31 -7.02 -0.70
CA ARG A 98 -11.50 -8.22 -0.47
C ARG A 98 -12.32 -9.29 0.25
N ALA A 99 -13.06 -8.93 1.28
CA ALA A 99 -13.92 -9.87 2.02
C ALA A 99 -14.98 -10.51 1.12
N TYR A 100 -15.53 -9.72 0.19
CA TYR A 100 -16.44 -10.22 -0.85
C TYR A 100 -15.74 -11.21 -1.79
N PHE A 101 -14.58 -10.85 -2.35
CA PHE A 101 -13.84 -11.72 -3.28
C PHE A 101 -13.29 -12.99 -2.62
N SER A 102 -12.91 -12.93 -1.35
CA SER A 102 -12.40 -14.10 -0.62
C SER A 102 -13.49 -15.06 -0.17
N GLY A 103 -14.78 -14.73 -0.38
CA GLY A 103 -15.90 -15.55 0.06
C GLY A 103 -16.04 -15.67 1.57
N VAL A 104 -15.28 -14.87 2.33
CA VAL A 104 -15.33 -14.83 3.80
C VAL A 104 -16.67 -14.28 4.27
N ASP A 105 -17.31 -13.46 3.43
CA ASP A 105 -18.60 -12.82 3.69
C ASP A 105 -19.82 -13.61 3.15
N SER A 106 -19.70 -14.94 3.02
CA SER A 106 -20.66 -15.85 2.38
C SER A 106 -22.10 -15.86 2.95
N GLY A 107 -22.39 -15.11 4.01
CA GLY A 107 -23.74 -14.90 4.57
C GLY A 107 -24.46 -13.62 4.12
N ARG A 108 -23.80 -12.69 3.42
CA ARG A 108 -24.36 -11.39 3.00
C ARG A 108 -24.13 -11.16 1.51
N SER A 109 -24.59 -12.08 0.66
CA SER A 109 -24.51 -11.90 -0.78
C SER A 109 -25.35 -10.70 -1.23
N LYS A 110 -24.70 -9.53 -1.36
CA LYS A 110 -25.22 -8.41 -2.14
C LYS A 110 -24.57 -8.48 -3.51
N ARG A 111 -25.45 -8.61 -4.50
CA ARG A 111 -25.20 -8.55 -5.94
C ARG A 111 -24.16 -7.46 -6.24
N ALA A 112 -23.07 -7.82 -6.90
CA ALA A 112 -22.07 -6.85 -7.35
C ALA A 112 -22.72 -5.92 -8.38
N GLU A 113 -23.17 -4.75 -7.94
CA GLU A 113 -23.46 -3.65 -8.85
C GLU A 113 -22.11 -3.07 -9.28
N VAL A 114 -21.84 -3.18 -10.57
CA VAL A 114 -20.62 -2.71 -11.22
C VAL A 114 -20.64 -1.18 -11.18
N PHE A 115 -19.72 -0.57 -10.43
CA PHE A 115 -19.44 0.87 -10.42
C PHE A 115 -18.18 1.18 -11.23
#